data_AF-A0A2V7I561-F1
#
_entry.id   AF-A0A2V7I561-F1
#
_cell.length_a   1.000
_cell.length_b   1.000
_cell.length_c   1.000
_cell.angle_alpha   90.00
_cell.angle_beta   90.00
_cell.angle_gamma   90.00
#
_symmetry.space_group_name_H-M   'P 1'
#
loop_
_entity.id
_entity.type
_entity.pdbx_description
1 polymer ?
#
loop_
_entity_poly.entity_id
_entity_poly.type
_entity_poly.pdbx_seq_one_letter_code
_entity_poly.pdbx_strand_id
1 'polypeptide(L)'
;MAFDADHLPTALDVRARRSGDRFAPFGGPGERRLRSFLIDARIPRWERPRIPLLEAAGDIIWVAGVRRGQTAPVGPHTKRILEVTLDSL
;
A
#
# COMPACT_ATOMS: atom_id res chain seq x y z
N MET A 1 3.78 -4.08 8.74
CA MET A 1 2.89 -2.93 8.46
C MET A 1 1.56 -3.15 9.15
N ALA A 2 1.15 -2.23 10.01
CA ALA A 2 -0.06 -2.38 10.83
C ALA A 2 -1.23 -1.57 10.26
N PHE A 3 -2.41 -2.17 10.17
CA PHE A 3 -3.66 -1.52 9.76
C PHE A 3 -4.73 -1.73 10.82
N ASP A 4 -5.64 -0.77 10.95
CA ASP A 4 -6.85 -0.99 11.75
C ASP A 4 -7.74 -2.01 11.02
N ALA A 5 -7.83 -3.22 11.59
CA ALA A 5 -8.53 -4.32 10.96
C ALA A 5 -10.06 -4.12 10.92
N ASP A 6 -10.61 -3.26 11.80
CA ASP A 6 -12.04 -2.96 11.84
C ASP A 6 -12.46 -2.01 10.72
N HIS A 7 -11.50 -1.33 10.09
CA HIS A 7 -11.70 -0.39 8.99
C HIS A 7 -11.22 -0.95 7.64
N LEU A 8 -11.02 -2.26 7.53
CA LEU A 8 -10.68 -2.95 6.29
C LEU A 8 -11.83 -3.86 5.82
N PRO A 9 -11.97 -4.06 4.48
CA PRO A 9 -12.85 -5.09 3.96
C PRO A 9 -12.34 -6.49 4.34
N THR A 10 -13.22 -7.49 4.25
CA THR A 10 -12.89 -8.88 4.60
C THR A 10 -11.84 -9.51 3.68
N ALA A 11 -11.84 -9.13 2.41
CA ALA A 11 -10.89 -9.64 1.41
C ALA A 11 -9.77 -8.62 1.15
N LEU A 12 -8.54 -9.11 1.18
CA LEU A 12 -7.34 -8.38 0.83
C LEU A 12 -6.60 -9.16 -0.26
N ASP A 13 -6.08 -8.43 -1.25
CA ASP A 13 -5.35 -9.03 -2.36
C ASP A 13 -3.91 -8.54 -2.39
N VAL A 14 -3.00 -9.43 -2.76
CA VAL A 14 -1.61 -9.07 -3.06
C VAL A 14 -1.38 -9.26 -4.55
N ARG A 15 -0.89 -8.22 -5.23
CA ARG A 15 -0.63 -8.27 -6.67
C ARG A 15 0.56 -7.43 -7.10
N ALA A 16 1.02 -7.69 -8.32
CA ALA A 16 1.92 -6.79 -9.02
C ALA A 16 1.20 -5.52 -9.49
N ARG A 17 1.99 -4.48 -9.81
CA ARG A 17 1.48 -3.23 -10.39
C ARG A 17 0.85 -3.42 -11.77
N ARG A 18 -0.24 -2.71 -12.01
CA ARG A 18 -0.94 -2.58 -13.29
C ARG A 18 -0.73 -1.19 -13.87
N SER A 19 -0.95 -1.04 -15.18
CA SER A 19 -0.96 0.28 -15.80
C SER A 19 -2.15 1.07 -15.27
N GLY A 20 -1.96 2.36 -15.01
CA GLY A 20 -3.01 3.22 -14.47
C GLY A 20 -3.17 3.18 -12.95
N ASP A 21 -2.50 2.25 -12.24
CA ASP A 21 -2.58 2.14 -10.77
C ASP A 21 -2.39 3.49 -10.06
N ARG A 22 -3.22 3.70 -9.04
CA ARG A 22 -3.21 4.88 -8.19
C ARG A 22 -3.35 4.47 -6.74
N PHE A 23 -2.77 5.29 -5.88
CA PHE A 23 -2.89 5.10 -4.44
C PHE A 23 -2.71 6.43 -3.74
N ALA A 24 -3.21 6.52 -2.52
CA ALA A 24 -3.16 7.73 -1.73
C ALA A 24 -2.10 7.53 -0.63
N PRO A 25 -0.88 8.09 -0.75
CA PRO A 25 0.20 7.86 0.20
C PRO A 25 -0.11 8.45 1.59
N PHE A 26 0.30 7.77 2.65
CA PHE A 26 0.13 8.24 4.02
C PHE A 26 0.85 9.57 4.26
N GLY A 27 0.14 10.55 4.84
CA GLY A 27 0.68 11.88 5.16
C GLY A 27 1.01 12.75 3.95
N GLY A 28 0.64 12.34 2.74
CA GLY A 28 0.85 13.09 1.50
C GLY A 28 -0.46 13.63 0.90
N PRO A 29 -0.37 14.53 -0.11
CA PRO A 29 -1.55 15.10 -0.74
C PRO A 29 -2.24 14.06 -1.63
N GLY A 30 -3.48 13.72 -1.26
CA GLY A 30 -4.46 13.03 -2.09
C GLY A 30 -3.98 11.75 -2.80
N GLU A 31 -4.72 11.36 -3.83
CA GLU A 31 -4.41 10.21 -4.67
C GLU A 31 -3.31 10.55 -5.70
N ARG A 32 -2.37 9.63 -5.91
CA ARG A 32 -1.26 9.76 -6.87
C ARG A 32 -1.16 8.55 -7.78
N ARG A 33 -0.76 8.79 -9.04
CA ARG A 33 -0.38 7.71 -9.97
C ARG A 33 0.83 6.96 -9.41
N LEU A 34 0.72 5.64 -9.27
CA LEU A 34 1.79 4.79 -8.74
C LEU A 34 3.06 4.90 -9.59
N ARG A 35 2.92 5.00 -10.92
CA ARG A 35 4.07 5.20 -11.82
C ARG A 35 4.89 6.44 -11.46
N SER A 36 4.23 7.58 -11.27
CA SER A 36 4.91 8.84 -10.94
C SER A 36 5.55 8.75 -9.55
N PHE A 37 4.82 8.20 -8.58
CA PHE A 37 5.34 7.98 -7.23
C PHE A 37 6.64 7.13 -7.23
N LEU A 38 6.67 6.01 -7.96
CA LEU A 38 7.86 5.14 -8.02
C LEU A 38 9.04 5.80 -8.75
N ILE A 39 8.80 6.75 -9.66
CA ILE A 39 9.85 7.56 -10.29
C ILE A 39 10.42 8.54 -9.27
N ASP A 40 9.56 9.26 -8.55
CA ASP A 40 9.97 10.24 -7.54
C ASP A 40 10.72 9.58 -6.39
N ALA A 41 10.28 8.38 -5.99
CA ALA A 41 10.96 7.53 -5.02
C ALA A 41 12.27 6.89 -5.55
N ARG A 42 12.69 7.24 -6.78
CA ARG A 42 13.92 6.77 -7.44
C ARG A 42 14.05 5.24 -7.53
N ILE A 43 12.93 4.53 -7.58
CA ILE A 43 12.94 3.07 -7.72
C ILE A 43 13.36 2.70 -9.15
N PRO A 44 14.40 1.86 -9.36
CA PRO A 44 14.81 1.43 -10.70
C PRO A 44 13.71 0.72 -11.47
N ARG A 45 13.62 0.93 -12.79
CA ARG A 45 12.54 0.39 -13.63
C ARG A 45 12.40 -1.14 -13.53
N TRP A 46 13.52 -1.85 -13.37
CA TRP A 46 13.58 -3.32 -13.28
C TRP A 46 13.10 -3.87 -11.93
N GLU A 47 13.14 -3.06 -10.86
CA GLU A 47 12.61 -3.45 -9.55
C GLU A 47 11.09 -3.25 -9.46
N ARG A 48 10.55 -2.21 -10.12
CA ARG A 48 9.13 -1.84 -10.00
C ARG A 48 8.12 -2.97 -10.22
N PRO A 49 8.31 -3.92 -11.16
CA PRO A 49 7.38 -5.04 -11.32
C PRO A 49 7.41 -6.05 -10.17
N ARG A 50 8.50 -6.08 -9.39
CA ARG A 50 8.70 -7.01 -8.26
C ARG A 50 8.12 -6.49 -6.95
N ILE A 51 7.74 -5.21 -6.90
CA ILE A 51 7.15 -4.60 -5.70
C ILE A 51 5.72 -5.13 -5.53
N PRO A 52 5.43 -5.85 -4.44
CA PRO A 52 4.07 -6.27 -4.12
C PRO A 52 3.21 -5.07 -3.74
N LEU A 53 1.95 -5.08 -4.17
CA LEU A 53 0.93 -4.14 -3.75
C LEU A 53 -0.10 -4.89 -2.92
N LEU A 54 -0.34 -4.43 -1.69
CA LEU A 54 -1.48 -4.87 -0.88
C LEU A 54 -2.68 -3.99 -1.23
N GLU A 55 -3.78 -4.64 -1.60
CA GLU A 55 -5.02 -4.01 -2.03
C GLU A 55 -6.18 -4.40 -1.09
N ALA A 56 -7.06 -3.45 -0.82
CA ALA A 56 -8.29 -3.63 -0.07
C ALA A 56 -9.46 -3.12 -0.90
N ALA A 57 -10.31 -4.02 -1.41
CA ALA A 57 -11.47 -3.67 -2.25
C ALA A 57 -11.16 -2.71 -3.42
N GLY A 58 -10.02 -2.89 -4.10
CA GLY A 58 -9.57 -2.02 -5.20
C GLY A 58 -8.57 -0.92 -4.79
N ASP A 59 -8.50 -0.59 -3.50
CA ASP A 59 -7.61 0.46 -3.00
C ASP A 59 -6.24 -0.10 -2.64
N ILE A 60 -5.16 0.43 -3.25
CA ILE A 60 -3.79 0.09 -2.87
C ILE A 60 -3.48 0.72 -1.50
N ILE A 61 -3.43 -0.11 -0.46
CA ILE A 61 -3.17 0.31 0.93
C ILE A 61 -1.71 0.21 1.32
N TRP A 62 -0.89 -0.51 0.55
CA TRP A 62 0.56 -0.58 0.76
C TRP A 62 1.31 -0.88 -0.53
N VAL A 63 2.27 -0.01 -0.84
CA VAL A 63 3.34 -0.31 -1.79
C VAL A 63 4.47 -0.96 -0.99
N ALA A 64 4.55 -2.29 -1.02
CA ALA A 64 5.31 -3.05 -0.03
C ALA A 64 6.81 -2.75 -0.09
N GLY A 65 7.41 -2.53 1.09
CA GLY A 65 8.80 -2.08 1.21
C GLY A 65 9.07 -0.62 0.79
N VAL A 66 8.06 0.13 0.31
CA VAL A 66 8.26 1.50 -0.20
C VAL A 66 7.42 2.55 0.52
N ARG A 67 6.09 2.39 0.58
CA ARG A 67 5.21 3.41 1.15
C ARG A 67 3.85 2.87 1.55
N ARG A 68 3.43 3.22 2.76
CA ARG A 68 2.06 3.01 3.26
C ARG A 68 1.05 3.91 2.53
N GLY A 69 -0.14 3.38 2.23
CA GLY A 69 -1.32 4.16 1.90
C GLY A 69 -1.99 4.81 3.12
N GLN A 70 -2.96 5.69 2.89
CA GLN A 70 -3.67 6.41 3.95
C GLN A 70 -4.86 5.64 4.57
N THR A 71 -5.29 4.54 3.95
CA THR A 71 -6.41 3.71 4.42
C THR A 71 -6.10 3.02 5.77
N ALA A 72 -7.15 2.89 6.59
CA ALA A 72 -7.17 2.16 7.86
C ALA A 72 -5.95 2.44 8.78
N PRO A 73 -5.68 3.72 9.14
CA PRO A 73 -4.61 4.04 10.07
C PRO A 73 -4.91 3.48 11.46
N VAL A 74 -3.88 2.92 12.11
CA VAL A 74 -3.97 2.56 13.53
C VAL A 74 -4.02 3.84 14.36
N GLY A 75 -4.96 3.93 15.28
CA GLY A 75 -5.15 5.07 16.17
C GLY A 75 -5.53 4.67 17.59
N PRO A 76 -5.81 5.66 18.48
CA PRO A 76 -6.08 5.42 19.90
C PRO A 76 -7.27 4.48 20.20
N HIS A 77 -8.19 4.33 19.24
CA HIS A 77 -9.39 3.51 19.39
C HIS A 77 -9.35 2.19 18.60
N THR A 78 -8.24 1.89 17.93
CA THR A 78 -8.07 0.63 17.19
C THR A 78 -8.09 -0.55 18.16
N LYS A 79 -9.00 -1.50 17.94
CA LYS A 79 -9.17 -2.69 18.79
C LYS A 79 -8.47 -3.92 18.24
N ARG A 80 -8.46 -4.04 16.90
CA ARG A 80 -7.84 -5.15 16.18
C ARG A 80 -6.85 -4.60 15.17
N ILE A 81 -5.66 -5.17 15.15
CA ILE A 81 -4.60 -4.79 14.22
C ILE A 81 -4.38 -5.95 13.26
N LEU A 82 -4.39 -5.65 11.96
CA LEU A 82 -3.82 -6.53 10.96
C LEU A 82 -2.37 -6.11 10.72
N GLU A 83 -1.44 -7.01 11.03
CA GLU A 83 -0.04 -6.84 10.69
C GLU A 83 0.33 -7.66 9.46
N VAL A 84 0.93 -7.00 8.46
CA VAL A 84 1.44 -7.62 7.24
C VAL A 84 2.92 -7.34 7.12
N THR A 85 3.74 -8.38 7.03
CA THR A 85 5.19 -8.28 6.84
C THR A 85 5.56 -8.56 5.38
N LEU A 86 6.67 -7.98 4.94
CA LEU A 86 7.31 -8.35 3.68
C LEU A 86 8.70 -8.85 4.06
N ASP A 87 8.88 -10.16 3.95
CA ASP A 87 10.17 -10.79 4.19
C ASP A 87 10.90 -10.94 2.85
N SER A 88 12.14 -10.49 2.80
CA SER A 88 13.06 -10.82 1.72
C SER A 88 13.71 -12.17 2.04
N LEU A 89 13.52 -13.15 1.15
CA LEU A 89 14.23 -14.43 1.19
C LEU A 89 15.74 -14.23 1.03
#